data_AF-A0A1M5KDF3-F1
#
_entry.id   AF-A0A1M5KDF3-F1
#
_cell.length_a   1.000
_cell.length_b   1.000
_cell.length_c   1.000
_cell.angle_alpha   90.00
_cell.angle_beta   90.00
_cell.angle_gamma   90.00
#
_symmetry.space_group_name_H-M   'P 1'
#
loop_
_entity.id
_entity.type
_entity.pdbx_description
1 polymer ?
#
loop_
_entity_poly.entity_id
_entity_poly.type
_entity_poly.pdbx_seq_one_letter_code
_entity_poly.pdbx_strand_id
1 'polypeptide(L)'
;MEIHITHGQDIIKVLYDGFASCLIIRRPVAVNWPDFRGSVGEYYAVSELSEDEKIALADRLNRSLTEGTEAEIMMGIEDFLTLFENGTYQVNLGEIPFENSTFHTIISLPDENAGTRRFSGWFYPFKDFNYLYTLENKSINPERVQYYMELIKKGNRPKPIILNSLYNVDPQMCNAFVLDGHHKIEAYTRLKMDIPAVFITRNNESYSPASELMHEARKLLSDVEFEHLFQNNDNNLPHIDFVNDEILTNALDTMLRTSERIDVSIIEVLIRHHQSASPDERRWLTKRLEFLRENIHLSTLNGKKGLNLYSRQYIKDYKANVWFLKTLINTMELNAWINETILK
;
A
#
# COMPACT_ATOMS: atom_id res chain seq x y z
N MET A 1 11.88 22.88 3.05
CA MET A 1 12.03 23.05 4.51
C MET A 1 12.13 21.68 5.15
N GLU A 2 13.01 21.50 6.13
CA GLU A 2 13.09 20.26 6.91
C GLU A 2 12.40 20.47 8.27
N ILE A 3 11.53 19.54 8.66
CA ILE A 3 10.74 19.56 9.90
C ILE A 3 10.98 18.26 10.65
N HIS A 4 11.23 18.36 11.95
CA HIS A 4 11.45 17.22 12.84
C HIS A 4 10.24 17.05 13.76
N ILE A 5 9.52 15.94 13.62
CA ILE A 5 8.36 15.59 14.44
C ILE A 5 8.79 14.62 15.54
N THR A 6 8.64 15.05 16.80
CA THR A 6 9.03 14.28 18.00
C THR A 6 7.85 13.90 18.91
N HIS A 7 6.69 14.51 18.69
CA HIS A 7 5.44 14.29 19.43
C HIS A 7 4.26 14.14 18.46
N GLY A 8 4.49 13.38 17.38
CA GLY A 8 3.46 13.06 16.40
C GLY A 8 2.38 12.15 16.98
N GLN A 9 1.15 12.29 16.48
CA GLN A 9 -0.01 11.51 16.94
C GLN A 9 -0.12 10.12 16.31
N ASP A 10 0.76 9.77 15.36
CA ASP A 10 0.77 8.47 14.67
C ASP A 10 -0.58 8.15 13.98
N ILE A 11 -1.25 9.21 13.47
CA ILE A 11 -2.50 9.08 12.71
C ILE A 11 -2.19 8.83 11.25
N ILE A 12 -1.18 9.51 10.69
CA ILE A 12 -0.75 9.35 9.30
C ILE A 12 0.65 8.73 9.28
N LYS A 13 0.77 7.58 8.63
CA LYS A 13 2.01 6.82 8.48
C LYS A 13 2.12 6.25 7.08
N VAL A 14 3.34 6.14 6.57
CA VAL A 14 3.61 5.45 5.31
C VAL A 14 4.65 4.37 5.51
N LEU A 15 4.31 3.15 5.06
CA LEU A 15 5.18 1.98 5.07
C LEU A 15 5.62 1.64 3.64
N TYR A 16 6.82 1.09 3.52
CA TYR A 16 7.31 0.49 2.29
C TYR A 16 8.36 -0.55 2.62
N ASP A 17 8.21 -1.75 2.08
CA ASP A 17 9.11 -2.87 2.33
C ASP A 17 10.06 -3.15 1.14
N GLY A 18 10.20 -2.21 0.20
CA GLY A 18 10.96 -2.42 -1.05
C GLY A 18 10.15 -3.12 -2.16
N PHE A 19 8.94 -3.58 -1.86
CA PHE A 19 8.04 -4.21 -2.84
C PHE A 19 6.69 -3.49 -2.92
N ALA A 20 6.04 -3.29 -1.78
CA ALA A 20 4.72 -2.66 -1.68
C ALA A 20 4.80 -1.44 -0.77
N SER A 21 3.99 -0.42 -1.07
CA SER A 21 3.81 0.76 -0.21
C SER A 21 2.41 0.78 0.40
N CYS A 22 2.30 1.13 1.67
CA CYS A 22 1.03 1.26 2.37
C CYS A 22 0.92 2.62 3.04
N LEU A 23 -0.06 3.43 2.63
CA LEU A 23 -0.47 4.62 3.38
C LEU A 23 -1.47 4.19 4.45
N ILE A 24 -1.16 4.51 5.69
CA ILE A 24 -2.00 4.24 6.85
C ILE A 24 -2.51 5.58 7.35
N ILE A 25 -3.83 5.67 7.41
CA ILE A 25 -4.53 6.75 8.10
C ILE A 25 -5.37 6.04 9.15
N ARG A 26 -5.01 6.19 10.42
CA ARG A 26 -5.70 5.56 11.56
C ARG A 26 -7.19 5.87 11.43
N ARG A 27 -7.97 4.89 11.01
CA ARG A 27 -9.39 5.12 10.69
C ARG A 27 -10.16 5.52 11.94
N PRO A 28 -11.07 6.50 11.87
CA PRO A 28 -12.16 6.59 12.83
C PRO A 28 -13.11 5.41 12.60
N VAL A 29 -13.61 4.81 13.68
CA VAL A 29 -14.54 3.67 13.61
C VAL A 29 -15.96 4.14 13.19
N ALA A 30 -16.27 5.45 13.26
CA ALA A 30 -17.21 6.22 12.42
C ALA A 30 -17.36 7.67 12.96
N VAL A 31 -17.52 8.67 12.07
CA VAL A 31 -18.72 9.53 11.85
C VAL A 31 -18.51 10.18 10.48
N ASN A 32 -19.52 10.11 9.60
CA ASN A 32 -19.58 10.86 8.35
C ASN A 32 -20.45 12.10 8.57
N TRP A 33 -19.85 13.29 8.42
CA TRP A 33 -20.58 14.55 8.26
C TRP A 33 -19.91 15.35 7.13
N PRO A 34 -20.63 15.77 6.08
CA PRO A 34 -20.09 16.63 5.05
C PRO A 34 -19.94 18.05 5.63
N ASP A 35 -18.72 18.45 5.99
CA ASP A 35 -18.44 19.83 6.41
C ASP A 35 -18.12 20.76 5.22
N PHE A 36 -18.00 20.18 4.01
CA PHE A 36 -17.62 20.85 2.78
C PHE A 36 -16.26 21.57 2.86
N ARG A 37 -15.34 21.15 3.74
CA ARG A 37 -14.01 21.79 3.92
C ARG A 37 -12.84 20.99 3.36
N GLY A 38 -13.03 19.75 2.88
CA GLY A 38 -12.00 18.99 2.15
C GLY A 38 -11.44 17.79 2.93
N SER A 39 -10.59 17.00 2.27
CA SER A 39 -10.10 15.69 2.74
C SER A 39 -9.24 15.77 4.01
N VAL A 40 -8.54 16.88 4.27
CA VAL A 40 -7.81 17.06 5.55
C VAL A 40 -8.76 17.03 6.75
N GLY A 41 -10.00 17.53 6.61
CA GLY A 41 -11.01 17.48 7.68
C GLY A 41 -11.32 16.06 8.15
N GLU A 42 -11.25 15.08 7.24
CA GLU A 42 -11.47 13.66 7.55
C GLU A 42 -10.34 13.07 8.40
N TYR A 43 -9.12 13.59 8.29
CA TYR A 43 -7.96 13.12 9.07
C TYR A 43 -7.99 13.61 10.51
N TYR A 44 -8.50 14.82 10.75
CA TYR A 44 -8.62 15.37 12.10
C TYR A 44 -9.70 14.71 12.93
N ALA A 45 -10.66 14.00 12.32
CA ALA A 45 -11.73 13.33 13.04
C ALA A 45 -11.21 12.36 14.13
N VAL A 46 -10.03 11.76 13.93
CA VAL A 46 -9.36 10.86 14.89
C VAL A 46 -8.29 11.51 15.75
N SER A 47 -8.04 12.80 15.56
CA SER A 47 -7.05 13.53 16.36
C SER A 47 -7.51 13.69 17.81
N GLU A 48 -6.54 13.70 18.73
CA GLU A 48 -6.75 13.97 20.16
C GLU A 48 -7.09 15.44 20.45
N LEU A 49 -7.02 16.32 19.44
CA LEU A 49 -7.43 17.71 19.52
C LEU A 49 -8.92 17.84 19.90
N SER A 50 -9.29 18.96 20.52
CA SER A 50 -10.71 19.30 20.70
C SER A 50 -11.38 19.63 19.35
N GLU A 51 -12.71 19.52 19.26
CA GLU A 51 -13.45 19.83 18.02
C GLU A 51 -13.20 21.26 17.51
N ASP A 52 -13.13 22.24 18.41
CA ASP A 52 -12.84 23.63 18.05
C ASP A 52 -11.41 23.78 17.48
N GLU A 53 -10.44 23.07 18.06
CA GLU A 53 -9.06 23.05 17.55
C GLU A 53 -8.99 22.38 16.18
N LYS A 54 -9.69 21.26 15.97
CA LYS A 54 -9.77 20.58 14.65
C LYS A 54 -10.33 21.51 13.58
N ILE A 55 -11.46 22.15 13.86
CA ILE A 55 -12.14 23.09 12.96
C ILE A 55 -11.21 24.26 12.62
N ALA A 56 -10.59 24.87 13.64
CA ALA A 56 -9.71 26.01 13.45
C ALA A 56 -8.46 25.63 12.64
N LEU A 57 -7.87 24.47 12.91
CA LEU A 57 -6.68 23.98 12.20
C LEU A 57 -6.98 23.68 10.73
N ALA A 58 -8.07 22.96 10.46
CA ALA A 58 -8.51 22.64 9.10
C ALA A 58 -8.82 23.91 8.28
N ASP A 59 -9.49 24.89 8.88
CA ASP A 59 -9.78 26.17 8.22
C ASP A 59 -8.51 26.97 7.93
N ARG A 60 -7.60 27.07 8.91
CA ARG A 60 -6.33 27.77 8.73
C ARG A 60 -5.50 27.13 7.64
N LEU A 61 -5.37 25.80 7.64
CA LEU A 61 -4.62 25.07 6.62
C LEU A 61 -5.24 25.28 5.23
N ASN A 62 -6.54 25.11 5.07
CA ASN A 62 -7.21 25.32 3.79
C ASN A 62 -7.04 26.72 3.23
N ARG A 63 -7.15 27.74 4.09
CA ARG A 63 -6.91 29.13 3.71
C ARG A 63 -5.46 29.32 3.25
N SER A 64 -4.49 28.84 4.03
CA SER A 64 -3.07 28.95 3.69
C SER A 64 -2.76 28.29 2.34
N LEU A 65 -3.30 27.10 2.07
CA LEU A 65 -3.09 26.37 0.82
C LEU A 65 -3.78 27.04 -0.39
N THR A 66 -4.79 27.89 -0.17
CA THR A 66 -5.55 28.54 -1.24
C THR A 66 -4.95 29.88 -1.65
N GLU A 67 -4.65 30.72 -0.67
CA GLU A 67 -4.28 32.13 -0.87
C GLU A 67 -3.11 32.59 0.01
N GLY A 68 -2.58 31.71 0.86
CA GLY A 68 -1.47 32.04 1.76
C GLY A 68 -0.15 32.24 1.05
N THR A 69 0.70 33.04 1.68
CA THR A 69 2.12 33.15 1.38
C THR A 69 2.85 31.83 1.65
N GLU A 70 4.05 31.66 1.10
CA GLU A 70 4.88 30.48 1.37
C GLU A 70 5.10 30.26 2.87
N ALA A 71 5.36 31.32 3.64
CA ALA A 71 5.53 31.23 5.09
C ALA A 71 4.26 30.73 5.81
N GLU A 72 3.08 31.21 5.41
CA GLU A 72 1.80 30.77 5.99
C GLU A 72 1.48 29.32 5.61
N ILE A 73 1.81 28.90 4.38
CA ILE A 73 1.68 27.49 3.96
C ILE A 73 2.59 26.61 4.81
N MET A 74 3.87 26.97 4.96
CA MET A 74 4.81 26.16 5.73
C MET A 74 4.38 26.02 7.20
N MET A 75 3.90 27.10 7.82
CA MET A 75 3.36 27.07 9.18
C MET A 75 2.13 26.15 9.29
N GLY A 76 1.20 26.24 8.34
CA GLY A 76 0.04 25.35 8.31
C GLY A 76 0.42 23.87 8.12
N ILE A 77 1.46 23.59 7.33
CA ILE A 77 1.97 22.23 7.11
C ILE A 77 2.70 21.70 8.35
N GLU A 78 3.46 22.54 9.05
CA GLU A 78 4.10 22.15 10.31
C GLU A 78 3.06 21.73 11.36
N ASP A 79 1.99 22.52 11.50
CA ASP A 79 0.81 22.18 12.30
C ASP A 79 0.17 20.84 11.86
N PHE A 80 -0.01 20.63 10.56
CA PHE A 80 -0.60 19.40 10.01
C PHE A 80 0.28 18.16 10.24
N LEU A 81 1.61 18.32 10.20
CA LEU A 81 2.56 17.23 10.44
C LEU A 81 2.51 16.67 11.87
N THR A 82 1.86 17.36 12.81
CA THR A 82 1.59 16.80 14.15
C THR A 82 0.70 15.56 14.12
N LEU A 83 -0.08 15.35 13.05
CA LEU A 83 -0.85 14.12 12.85
C LEU A 83 0.01 12.93 12.43
N PHE A 84 1.22 13.17 11.96
CA PHE A 84 2.08 12.11 11.45
C PHE A 84 2.76 11.37 12.59
N GLU A 85 3.38 10.23 12.29
CA GLU A 85 4.32 9.61 13.21
C GLU A 85 5.59 10.45 13.39
N ASN A 86 6.41 10.08 14.38
CA ASN A 86 7.70 10.74 14.58
C ASN A 86 8.65 10.49 13.40
N GLY A 87 9.43 11.51 13.05
CA GLY A 87 10.40 11.43 11.97
C GLY A 87 10.83 12.78 11.41
N THR A 88 11.69 12.72 10.40
CA THR A 88 12.15 13.90 9.66
C THR A 88 11.43 13.97 8.32
N TYR A 89 10.82 15.14 8.07
CA TYR A 89 10.02 15.41 6.89
C TYR A 89 10.61 16.58 6.13
N GLN A 90 10.68 16.45 4.80
CA GLN A 90 11.00 17.54 3.89
C GLN A 90 9.72 18.05 3.24
N VAL A 91 9.48 19.34 3.35
CA VAL A 91 8.33 20.03 2.75
C VAL A 91 8.80 20.95 1.65
N ASN A 92 8.27 20.80 0.44
CA ASN A 92 8.62 21.60 -0.72
C ASN A 92 7.36 22.09 -1.44
N LEU A 93 7.39 23.32 -1.92
CA LEU A 93 6.41 23.80 -2.90
C LEU A 93 6.92 23.41 -4.29
N GLY A 94 6.03 22.92 -5.14
CA GLY A 94 6.35 22.57 -6.50
C GLY A 94 5.10 22.55 -7.37
N GLU A 95 5.22 21.94 -8.54
CA GLU A 95 4.12 21.84 -9.50
C GLU A 95 4.02 20.41 -10.03
N ILE A 96 2.79 19.95 -10.24
CA ILE A 96 2.48 18.74 -11.00
C ILE A 96 2.14 19.19 -12.42
N PRO A 97 2.90 18.76 -13.45
CA PRO A 97 2.59 19.07 -14.83
C PRO A 97 1.19 18.59 -15.23
N PHE A 98 0.45 19.38 -15.99
CA PHE A 98 -0.90 19.02 -16.47
C PHE A 98 -0.93 17.66 -17.19
N GLU A 99 0.09 17.37 -17.99
CA GLU A 99 0.24 16.09 -18.70
C GLU A 99 0.29 14.87 -17.76
N ASN A 100 0.66 15.10 -16.50
CA ASN A 100 0.72 14.10 -15.45
C ASN A 100 -0.48 14.18 -14.52
N SER A 101 -1.52 14.97 -14.80
CA SER A 101 -2.65 15.19 -13.90
C SER A 101 -3.83 14.22 -14.07
N THR A 102 -3.82 13.38 -15.10
CA THR A 102 -4.89 12.41 -15.36
C THR A 102 -4.61 11.10 -14.64
N PHE A 103 -4.88 11.09 -13.34
CA PHE A 103 -4.64 9.95 -12.46
C PHE A 103 -5.72 8.87 -12.56
N HIS A 104 -6.92 9.23 -13.03
CA HIS A 104 -8.08 8.34 -13.12
C HIS A 104 -8.15 7.48 -14.39
N THR A 105 -7.25 7.70 -15.35
CA THR A 105 -7.36 7.05 -16.68
C THR A 105 -6.93 5.59 -16.71
N ILE A 106 -6.49 5.01 -15.59
CA ILE A 106 -6.25 3.56 -15.53
C ILE A 106 -7.54 2.88 -15.08
N ILE A 107 -8.44 2.76 -16.05
CA ILE A 107 -9.73 2.10 -15.92
C ILE A 107 -9.47 0.61 -15.79
N SER A 108 -9.83 0.03 -14.64
CA SER A 108 -9.99 -1.42 -14.51
C SER A 108 -10.94 -1.91 -15.60
N LEU A 109 -10.49 -2.86 -16.43
CA LEU A 109 -11.40 -3.62 -17.28
C LEU A 109 -12.54 -4.17 -16.40
N PRO A 110 -13.80 -4.21 -16.91
CA PRO A 110 -14.89 -4.78 -16.13
C PRO A 110 -14.54 -6.22 -15.75
N ASP A 111 -14.28 -6.41 -14.46
CA ASP A 111 -14.01 -7.72 -13.86
C ASP A 111 -15.34 -8.30 -13.39
N GLU A 112 -15.69 -9.49 -13.89
CA GLU A 112 -16.90 -10.22 -13.49
C GLU A 112 -16.92 -10.52 -11.97
N ASN A 113 -15.77 -10.40 -11.27
CA ASN A 113 -15.63 -10.60 -9.83
C ASN A 113 -15.62 -9.31 -8.98
N ALA A 114 -16.00 -8.16 -9.55
CA ALA A 114 -15.93 -6.83 -8.92
C ALA A 114 -16.58 -6.73 -7.52
N GLY A 115 -17.52 -7.62 -7.16
CA GLY A 115 -18.14 -7.64 -5.84
C GLY A 115 -17.26 -8.16 -4.69
N THR A 116 -16.13 -8.82 -4.99
CA THR A 116 -15.24 -9.46 -3.98
C THR A 116 -13.89 -8.76 -3.81
N ARG A 117 -13.59 -7.80 -4.69
CA ARG A 117 -12.34 -7.06 -4.71
C ARG A 117 -12.57 -5.63 -4.19
N ARG A 118 -11.69 -5.17 -3.30
CA ARG A 118 -11.59 -3.77 -2.86
C ARG A 118 -10.61 -2.97 -3.73
N PHE A 119 -9.88 -3.65 -4.60
CA PHE A 119 -8.89 -3.09 -5.52
C PHE A 119 -9.54 -2.21 -6.60
N SER A 120 -9.10 -0.95 -6.66
CA SER A 120 -9.69 0.08 -7.52
C SER A 120 -8.97 0.29 -8.86
N GLY A 121 -7.75 -0.25 -9.04
CA GLY A 121 -7.00 -0.15 -10.30
C GLY A 121 -5.54 -0.57 -10.17
N TRP A 122 -4.91 -0.90 -11.30
CA TRP A 122 -3.47 -1.23 -11.42
C TRP A 122 -2.73 -0.11 -12.17
N PHE A 123 -1.42 0.01 -12.05
CA PHE A 123 -0.62 0.91 -12.88
C PHE A 123 0.76 0.31 -13.16
N TYR A 124 1.36 0.71 -14.27
CA TYR A 124 2.76 0.39 -14.53
C TYR A 124 3.63 1.58 -14.14
N PRO A 125 4.66 1.39 -13.29
CA PRO A 125 5.45 2.49 -12.75
C PRO A 125 6.45 3.12 -13.74
N PHE A 126 6.29 2.88 -15.06
CA PHE A 126 7.22 3.36 -16.09
C PHE A 126 7.04 4.84 -16.48
N LYS A 127 6.04 5.53 -15.90
CA LYS A 127 5.95 6.98 -16.00
C LYS A 127 6.53 7.56 -14.71
N ASP A 128 7.33 8.61 -14.84
CA ASP A 128 8.15 9.22 -13.78
C ASP A 128 7.37 9.67 -12.52
N PHE A 129 6.04 9.53 -12.51
CA PHE A 129 5.20 9.91 -11.37
C PHE A 129 3.98 9.00 -11.23
N ASN A 130 3.88 8.29 -10.11
CA ASN A 130 2.68 7.52 -9.72
C ASN A 130 2.02 8.20 -8.52
N TYR A 131 1.00 9.02 -8.79
CA TYR A 131 0.18 9.63 -7.74
C TYR A 131 -1.04 8.76 -7.46
N LEU A 132 -1.08 8.18 -6.27
CA LEU A 132 -2.14 7.33 -5.75
C LEU A 132 -3.19 8.19 -5.08
N TYR A 133 -4.40 8.16 -5.62
CA TYR A 133 -5.54 8.84 -5.02
C TYR A 133 -6.02 8.08 -3.79
N THR A 134 -6.07 8.75 -2.66
CA THR A 134 -6.66 8.21 -1.41
C THR A 134 -8.19 8.21 -1.40
N LEU A 135 -8.83 8.77 -2.44
CA LEU A 135 -10.28 8.76 -2.65
C LEU A 135 -10.65 8.13 -3.98
N GLU A 136 -11.70 7.31 -3.99
CA GLU A 136 -12.25 6.74 -5.22
C GLU A 136 -12.84 7.83 -6.13
N ASN A 137 -12.80 7.61 -7.46
CA ASN A 137 -13.32 8.56 -8.44
C ASN A 137 -14.80 8.92 -8.20
N LYS A 138 -15.62 7.95 -7.74
CA LYS A 138 -17.04 8.19 -7.43
C LYS A 138 -17.26 9.16 -6.26
N SER A 139 -16.25 9.39 -5.42
CA SER A 139 -16.27 10.32 -4.29
C SER A 139 -15.89 11.76 -4.70
N ILE A 140 -15.50 11.97 -5.96
CA ILE A 140 -15.24 13.31 -6.49
C ILE A 140 -16.58 14.05 -6.66
N ASN A 141 -16.77 15.12 -5.88
CA ASN A 141 -17.97 15.94 -5.89
C ASN A 141 -17.87 17.01 -7.00
N PRO A 142 -18.75 16.98 -8.02
CA PRO A 142 -18.70 17.94 -9.13
C PRO A 142 -18.88 19.40 -8.71
N GLU A 143 -19.68 19.69 -7.68
CA GLU A 143 -19.89 21.05 -7.18
C GLU A 143 -18.62 21.60 -6.54
N ARG A 144 -17.87 20.77 -5.82
CA ARG A 144 -16.56 21.15 -5.24
C ARG A 144 -15.51 21.38 -6.31
N VAL A 145 -15.50 20.55 -7.35
CA VAL A 145 -14.64 20.79 -8.52
C VAL A 145 -14.98 22.13 -9.15
N GLN A 146 -16.26 22.42 -9.38
CA GLN A 146 -16.69 23.70 -9.96
C GLN A 146 -16.29 24.89 -9.07
N TYR A 147 -16.45 24.78 -7.76
CA TYR A 147 -16.01 25.78 -6.80
C TYR A 147 -14.51 26.11 -6.95
N TYR A 148 -13.65 25.09 -7.00
CA TYR A 148 -12.21 25.30 -7.20
C TYR A 148 -11.89 25.85 -8.58
N MET A 149 -12.60 25.44 -9.63
CA MET A 149 -12.43 26.03 -10.97
C MET A 149 -12.70 27.54 -10.95
N GLU A 150 -13.75 27.99 -10.26
CA GLU A 150 -14.05 29.42 -10.15
C GLU A 150 -13.01 30.19 -9.32
N LEU A 151 -12.48 29.59 -8.25
CA LEU A 151 -11.36 30.17 -7.49
C LEU A 151 -10.11 30.34 -8.37
N ILE A 152 -9.75 29.31 -9.14
CA ILE A 152 -8.57 29.31 -10.02
C ILE A 152 -8.71 30.39 -11.10
N LYS A 153 -9.88 30.50 -11.73
CA LYS A 153 -10.18 31.54 -12.73
C LYS A 153 -10.06 32.96 -12.16
N LYS A 154 -10.39 33.16 -10.88
CA LYS A 154 -10.22 34.44 -10.16
C LYS A 154 -8.77 34.75 -9.78
N GLY A 155 -7.82 33.86 -10.08
CA GLY A 155 -6.39 34.04 -9.81
C GLY A 155 -5.87 33.28 -8.59
N ASN A 156 -6.74 32.64 -7.80
CA ASN A 156 -6.29 31.83 -6.66
C ASN A 156 -5.55 30.58 -7.13
N ARG A 157 -4.74 30.00 -6.24
CA ARG A 157 -3.93 28.81 -6.55
C ARG A 157 -4.03 27.77 -5.43
N PRO A 158 -5.19 27.09 -5.30
CA PRO A 158 -5.40 26.06 -4.27
C PRO A 158 -4.48 24.86 -4.44
N LYS A 159 -3.63 24.62 -3.45
CA LYS A 159 -2.60 23.58 -3.50
C LYS A 159 -3.12 22.26 -2.91
N PRO A 160 -3.03 21.12 -3.62
CA PRO A 160 -3.14 19.81 -3.01
C PRO A 160 -1.91 19.52 -2.13
N ILE A 161 -2.08 18.59 -1.19
CA ILE A 161 -1.00 18.02 -0.39
C ILE A 161 -0.69 16.62 -0.92
N ILE A 162 0.56 16.42 -1.29
CA ILE A 162 1.11 15.16 -1.78
C ILE A 162 2.08 14.62 -0.73
N LEU A 163 1.90 13.37 -0.30
CA LEU A 163 2.84 12.66 0.55
C LEU A 163 3.65 11.69 -0.29
N ASN A 164 4.95 11.91 -0.34
CA ASN A 164 5.93 10.99 -0.89
C ASN A 164 6.58 10.22 0.25
N SER A 165 6.75 8.92 0.03
CA SER A 165 7.63 8.13 0.86
C SER A 165 8.97 8.03 0.16
N LEU A 166 9.96 8.82 0.57
CA LEU A 166 11.30 8.74 0.00
C LEU A 166 12.13 7.72 0.79
N TYR A 167 12.58 6.71 0.07
CA TYR A 167 13.53 5.74 0.59
C TYR A 167 14.87 5.96 -0.10
N ASN A 168 15.89 6.31 0.70
CA ASN A 168 17.22 6.63 0.17
C ASN A 168 17.87 5.43 -0.54
N VAL A 169 17.38 4.21 -0.27
CA VAL A 169 17.83 2.96 -0.86
C VAL A 169 17.33 2.77 -2.31
N ASP A 170 16.16 3.31 -2.67
CA ASP A 170 15.55 3.17 -4.00
C ASP A 170 14.58 4.31 -4.36
N PRO A 171 15.11 5.55 -4.52
CA PRO A 171 14.29 6.75 -4.70
C PRO A 171 13.38 6.71 -5.94
N GLN A 172 13.65 5.82 -6.90
CA GLN A 172 12.88 5.66 -8.14
C GLN A 172 11.58 4.86 -7.95
N MET A 173 11.45 4.09 -6.87
CA MET A 173 10.26 3.27 -6.58
C MET A 173 9.29 3.95 -5.62
N CYS A 174 9.54 5.22 -5.30
CA CYS A 174 8.73 5.99 -4.37
C CYS A 174 7.35 6.29 -4.95
N ASN A 175 6.29 5.88 -4.25
CA ASN A 175 4.92 6.24 -4.59
C ASN A 175 4.54 7.57 -3.93
N ALA A 176 3.74 8.35 -4.64
CA ALA A 176 3.16 9.59 -4.15
C ALA A 176 1.69 9.35 -3.78
N PHE A 177 1.23 9.85 -2.64
CA PHE A 177 -0.16 9.75 -2.21
C PHE A 177 -0.78 11.14 -2.17
N VAL A 178 -1.94 11.32 -2.81
CA VAL A 178 -2.72 12.55 -2.66
C VAL A 178 -3.42 12.51 -1.31
N LEU A 179 -2.90 13.22 -0.32
CA LEU A 179 -3.54 13.34 1.00
C LEU A 179 -4.71 14.32 0.95
N ASP A 180 -4.53 15.43 0.26
CA ASP A 180 -5.63 16.38 0.09
C ASP A 180 -5.59 17.03 -1.28
N GLY A 181 -6.78 17.29 -1.81
CA GLY A 181 -6.93 18.11 -3.01
C GLY A 181 -7.31 17.34 -4.26
N HIS A 182 -7.94 16.17 -4.14
CA HIS A 182 -8.47 15.41 -5.27
C HIS A 182 -9.41 16.25 -6.14
N HIS A 183 -10.31 17.04 -5.54
CA HIS A 183 -11.17 17.99 -6.29
C HIS A 183 -10.38 19.20 -6.85
N LYS A 184 -9.29 19.60 -6.19
CA LYS A 184 -8.41 20.70 -6.65
C LYS A 184 -7.69 20.26 -7.93
N ILE A 185 -7.08 19.08 -7.89
CA ILE A 185 -6.40 18.45 -9.02
C ILE A 185 -7.37 18.33 -10.19
N GLU A 186 -8.55 17.73 -9.99
CA GLU A 186 -9.56 17.60 -11.05
C GLU A 186 -9.97 18.95 -11.65
N ALA A 187 -10.08 20.01 -10.84
CA ALA A 187 -10.36 21.36 -11.32
C ALA A 187 -9.23 21.90 -12.22
N TYR A 188 -7.97 21.74 -11.83
CA TYR A 188 -6.82 22.11 -12.66
C TYR A 188 -6.73 21.29 -13.95
N THR A 189 -6.96 19.98 -13.87
CA THR A 189 -6.99 19.07 -15.02
C THR A 189 -8.04 19.53 -16.04
N ARG A 190 -9.25 19.89 -15.61
CA ARG A 190 -10.30 20.42 -16.50
C ARG A 190 -9.94 21.78 -17.11
N LEU A 191 -9.19 22.60 -16.39
CA LEU A 191 -8.70 23.90 -16.86
C LEU A 191 -7.44 23.78 -17.73
N LYS A 192 -6.85 22.58 -17.86
CA LYS A 192 -5.60 22.31 -18.58
C LYS A 192 -4.43 23.15 -18.08
N MET A 193 -4.28 23.20 -16.76
CA MET A 193 -3.26 23.99 -16.08
C MET A 193 -2.37 23.10 -15.22
N ASP A 194 -1.10 23.49 -15.09
CA ASP A 194 -0.19 22.89 -14.11
C ASP A 194 -0.71 23.16 -12.69
N ILE A 195 -0.42 22.22 -11.79
CA ILE A 195 -1.02 22.15 -10.46
C ILE A 195 0.03 22.55 -9.43
N PRO A 196 -0.03 23.75 -8.84
CA PRO A 196 0.85 24.10 -7.74
C PRO A 196 0.50 23.21 -6.55
N ALA A 197 1.47 22.55 -5.94
CA ALA A 197 1.27 21.54 -4.91
C ALA A 197 2.26 21.72 -3.75
N VAL A 198 1.87 21.18 -2.58
CA VAL A 198 2.77 20.98 -1.46
C VAL A 198 3.18 19.52 -1.43
N PHE A 199 4.48 19.26 -1.49
CA PHE A 199 5.07 17.94 -1.38
C PHE A 199 5.64 17.76 0.02
N ILE A 200 5.14 16.77 0.74
CA ILE A 200 5.68 16.29 2.00
C ILE A 200 6.40 14.99 1.68
N THR A 201 7.68 14.93 2.00
CA THR A 201 8.51 13.75 1.82
C THR A 201 8.98 13.27 3.18
N ARG A 202 8.65 12.05 3.57
CA ARG A 202 9.30 11.43 4.72
C ARG A 202 10.68 10.93 4.30
N ASN A 203 11.72 11.34 5.02
CA ASN A 203 13.07 10.85 4.76
C ASN A 203 13.32 9.55 5.53
N ASN A 204 13.34 8.42 4.82
CA ASN A 204 13.58 7.12 5.42
C ASN A 204 14.95 6.57 4.98
N GLU A 205 15.74 6.15 5.97
CA GLU A 205 17.04 5.52 5.74
C GLU A 205 16.93 4.03 5.41
N SER A 206 15.83 3.37 5.79
CA SER A 206 15.61 1.95 5.58
C SER A 206 14.14 1.64 5.27
N TYR A 207 13.91 0.46 4.68
CA TYR A 207 12.57 -0.08 4.50
C TYR A 207 11.88 -0.37 5.84
N SER A 208 10.56 -0.30 5.80
CA SER A 208 9.69 -0.82 6.86
C SER A 208 9.77 -2.34 6.93
N PRO A 209 9.60 -2.94 8.12
CA PRO A 209 9.45 -4.38 8.23
C PRO A 209 8.25 -4.88 7.40
N ALA A 210 8.48 -5.92 6.59
CA ALA A 210 7.43 -6.49 5.75
C ALA A 210 6.25 -7.05 6.57
N SER A 211 6.52 -7.59 7.77
CA SER A 211 5.46 -8.05 8.67
C SER A 211 4.52 -6.90 9.04
N GLU A 212 5.06 -5.74 9.43
CA GLU A 212 4.29 -4.55 9.76
C GLU A 212 3.40 -4.11 8.58
N LEU A 213 3.95 -4.05 7.36
CA LEU A 213 3.19 -3.73 6.17
C LEU A 213 2.07 -4.73 5.92
N MET A 214 2.35 -6.03 6.04
CA MET A 214 1.35 -7.09 5.83
C MET A 214 0.24 -7.04 6.87
N HIS A 215 0.53 -6.74 8.14
CA HIS A 215 -0.50 -6.56 9.17
C HIS A 215 -1.49 -5.45 8.81
N GLU A 216 -0.99 -4.33 8.31
CA GLU A 216 -1.82 -3.18 7.95
C GLU A 216 -2.57 -3.43 6.64
N ALA A 217 -1.91 -4.03 5.64
CA ALA A 217 -2.54 -4.44 4.40
C ALA A 217 -3.68 -5.45 4.64
N ARG A 218 -3.53 -6.39 5.59
CA ARG A 218 -4.55 -7.38 5.94
C ARG A 218 -5.86 -6.75 6.43
N LYS A 219 -5.80 -5.59 7.08
CA LYS A 219 -6.99 -4.85 7.55
C LYS A 219 -7.75 -4.21 6.38
N LEU A 220 -7.06 -3.91 5.28
CA LEU A 220 -7.60 -3.19 4.12
C LEU A 220 -8.05 -4.12 2.99
N LEU A 221 -7.22 -5.09 2.62
CA LEU A 221 -7.39 -5.93 1.44
C LEU A 221 -8.43 -7.05 1.67
N SER A 222 -9.08 -7.51 0.59
CA SER A 222 -9.85 -8.77 0.63
C SER A 222 -8.92 -9.97 0.76
N ASP A 223 -9.46 -11.15 1.05
CA ASP A 223 -8.64 -12.38 1.17
C ASP A 223 -7.83 -12.67 -0.10
N VAL A 224 -8.46 -12.51 -1.27
CA VAL A 224 -7.81 -12.77 -2.57
C VAL A 224 -6.71 -11.75 -2.86
N GLU A 225 -6.94 -10.48 -2.51
CA GLU A 225 -5.95 -9.40 -2.71
C GLU A 225 -4.76 -9.54 -1.76
N PHE A 226 -5.05 -9.87 -0.51
CA PHE A 226 -4.02 -10.12 0.48
C PHE A 226 -3.18 -11.34 0.11
N GLU A 227 -3.81 -12.43 -0.33
CA GLU A 227 -3.11 -13.60 -0.86
C GLU A 227 -2.20 -13.24 -2.04
N HIS A 228 -2.71 -12.42 -2.98
CA HIS A 228 -1.90 -11.94 -4.09
C HIS A 228 -0.69 -11.12 -3.61
N LEU A 229 -0.87 -10.17 -2.69
CA LEU A 229 0.24 -9.41 -2.12
C LEU A 229 1.25 -10.34 -1.43
N PHE A 230 0.76 -11.23 -0.57
CA PHE A 230 1.57 -12.12 0.26
C PHE A 230 2.44 -13.05 -0.58
N GLN A 231 1.85 -13.70 -1.59
CA GLN A 231 2.55 -14.68 -2.43
C GLN A 231 3.58 -14.05 -3.38
N ASN A 232 3.39 -12.80 -3.79
CA ASN A 232 4.30 -12.11 -4.71
C ASN A 232 5.40 -11.28 -4.00
N ASN A 233 5.38 -11.20 -2.67
CA ASN A 233 6.35 -10.38 -1.91
C ASN A 233 7.68 -11.13 -1.69
N ASP A 234 8.32 -11.48 -2.80
CA ASP A 234 9.29 -12.58 -2.83
C ASP A 234 10.51 -12.36 -1.96
N ASN A 235 11.07 -11.15 -2.01
CA ASN A 235 12.32 -10.84 -1.30
C ASN A 235 12.12 -10.63 0.21
N ASN A 236 10.88 -10.50 0.67
CA ASN A 236 10.59 -10.07 2.03
C ASN A 236 10.01 -11.19 2.90
N LEU A 237 9.19 -12.06 2.33
CA LEU A 237 8.51 -13.12 3.07
C LEU A 237 9.48 -14.04 3.86
N PRO A 238 10.64 -14.46 3.31
CA PRO A 238 11.59 -15.30 4.03
C PRO A 238 12.19 -14.66 5.30
N HIS A 239 12.11 -13.33 5.43
CA HIS A 239 12.66 -12.59 6.57
C HIS A 239 11.66 -12.39 7.72
N ILE A 240 10.40 -12.76 7.54
CA ILE A 240 9.37 -12.65 8.58
C ILE A 240 9.59 -13.75 9.63
N ASP A 241 9.48 -13.37 10.91
CA ASP A 241 9.46 -14.32 12.03
C ASP A 241 8.04 -14.91 12.19
N PHE A 242 7.72 -15.86 11.32
CA PHE A 242 6.43 -16.53 11.36
C PHE A 242 6.19 -17.32 12.65
N VAL A 243 7.23 -17.75 13.36
CA VAL A 243 7.02 -18.50 14.61
C VAL A 243 6.33 -17.64 15.66
N ASN A 244 6.69 -16.35 15.71
CA ASN A 244 6.15 -15.40 16.68
C ASN A 244 5.07 -14.47 16.10
N ASP A 245 4.75 -14.60 14.81
CA ASP A 245 3.71 -13.82 14.14
C ASP A 245 2.47 -14.69 13.86
N GLU A 246 1.50 -14.67 14.78
CA GLU A 246 0.28 -15.48 14.69
C GLU A 246 -0.62 -15.07 13.51
N ILE A 247 -0.72 -13.77 13.21
CA ILE A 247 -1.63 -13.28 12.16
C ILE A 247 -1.14 -13.73 10.79
N LEU A 248 0.15 -13.52 10.50
CA LEU A 248 0.73 -13.90 9.21
C LEU A 248 0.90 -15.42 9.09
N THR A 249 1.15 -16.11 10.20
CA THR A 249 1.05 -17.56 10.27
C THR A 249 -0.33 -18.06 9.87
N ASN A 250 -1.40 -17.51 10.45
CA ASN A 250 -2.76 -17.97 10.15
C ASN A 250 -3.16 -17.68 8.70
N ALA A 251 -2.64 -16.58 8.14
CA ALA A 251 -2.81 -16.28 6.72
C ALA A 251 -2.08 -17.31 5.84
N LEU A 252 -0.82 -17.64 6.16
CA LEU A 252 -0.07 -18.70 5.47
C LEU A 252 -0.78 -20.06 5.59
N ASP A 253 -1.23 -20.42 6.78
CA ASP A 253 -1.96 -21.66 7.05
C ASP A 253 -3.21 -21.78 6.17
N THR A 254 -3.93 -20.67 5.99
CA THR A 254 -5.08 -20.58 5.08
C THR A 254 -4.64 -20.83 3.64
N MET A 255 -3.62 -20.10 3.16
CA MET A 255 -3.11 -20.24 1.79
C MET A 255 -2.60 -21.65 1.48
N LEU A 256 -1.90 -22.29 2.41
CA LEU A 256 -1.44 -23.67 2.26
C LEU A 256 -2.61 -24.65 2.08
N ARG A 257 -3.79 -24.36 2.65
CA ARG A 257 -4.98 -25.21 2.54
C ARG A 257 -5.84 -24.88 1.32
N THR A 258 -5.94 -23.61 0.93
CA THR A 258 -6.97 -23.16 -0.02
C THR A 258 -6.43 -22.60 -1.32
N SER A 259 -5.18 -22.17 -1.37
CA SER A 259 -4.63 -21.57 -2.59
C SER A 259 -4.45 -22.62 -3.68
N GLU A 260 -4.73 -22.24 -4.92
CA GLU A 260 -4.44 -23.04 -6.10
C GLU A 260 -2.96 -23.03 -6.46
N ARG A 261 -2.17 -22.12 -5.88
CA ARG A 261 -0.74 -22.01 -6.13
C ARG A 261 0.05 -21.73 -4.85
N ILE A 262 1.29 -22.22 -4.81
CA ILE A 262 2.28 -21.85 -3.80
C ILE A 262 3.49 -21.27 -4.53
N ASP A 263 3.77 -20.00 -4.27
CA ASP A 263 4.87 -19.26 -4.89
C ASP A 263 6.22 -19.51 -4.19
N VAL A 264 7.30 -19.10 -4.88
CA VAL A 264 8.69 -19.39 -4.48
C VAL A 264 9.00 -18.93 -3.07
N SER A 265 8.53 -17.75 -2.69
CA SER A 265 8.78 -17.17 -1.37
C SER A 265 8.22 -17.99 -0.22
N ILE A 266 7.01 -18.56 -0.38
CA ILE A 266 6.45 -19.50 0.61
C ILE A 266 7.31 -20.77 0.69
N ILE A 267 7.78 -21.28 -0.45
CA ILE A 267 8.64 -22.47 -0.48
C ILE A 267 9.96 -22.19 0.24
N GLU A 268 10.56 -21.02 0.03
CA GLU A 268 11.77 -20.57 0.72
C GLU A 268 11.54 -20.43 2.24
N VAL A 269 10.38 -19.92 2.67
CA VAL A 269 9.99 -19.91 4.09
C VAL A 269 9.99 -21.33 4.67
N LEU A 270 9.41 -22.31 3.96
CA LEU A 270 9.36 -23.71 4.42
C LEU A 270 10.76 -24.34 4.48
N ILE A 271 11.59 -24.11 3.46
CA ILE A 271 12.99 -24.58 3.40
C ILE A 271 13.80 -24.00 4.56
N ARG A 272 13.70 -22.69 4.82
CA ARG A 272 14.43 -22.03 5.91
C ARG A 272 14.15 -22.67 7.27
N HIS A 273 12.87 -22.91 7.58
CA HIS A 273 12.48 -23.54 8.86
C HIS A 273 12.93 -25.00 8.94
N HIS A 274 13.06 -25.71 7.82
CA HIS A 274 13.64 -27.05 7.80
C HIS A 274 15.13 -27.03 8.18
N GLN A 275 15.86 -26.08 7.60
CA GLN A 275 17.30 -25.89 7.82
C GLN A 275 17.64 -25.37 9.22
N SER A 276 16.64 -24.86 9.95
CA SER A 276 16.81 -24.37 11.30
C SER A 276 17.22 -25.45 12.29
N ALA A 277 18.06 -25.04 13.25
CA ALA A 277 18.39 -25.85 14.43
C ALA A 277 17.33 -25.75 15.53
N SER A 278 16.39 -24.80 15.45
CA SER A 278 15.38 -24.56 16.47
C SER A 278 14.30 -25.67 16.47
N PRO A 279 14.06 -26.36 17.60
CA PRO A 279 12.97 -27.32 17.72
C PRO A 279 11.59 -26.68 17.51
N ASP A 280 11.43 -25.41 17.88
CA ASP A 280 10.18 -24.67 17.68
C ASP A 280 9.91 -24.41 16.20
N GLU A 281 10.93 -23.99 15.44
CA GLU A 281 10.80 -23.78 13.99
C GLU A 281 10.51 -25.10 13.25
N ARG A 282 11.09 -26.21 13.70
CA ARG A 282 10.79 -27.53 13.13
C ARG A 282 9.37 -27.99 13.42
N ARG A 283 8.89 -27.83 14.67
CA ARG A 283 7.49 -28.10 15.02
C ARG A 283 6.55 -27.20 14.22
N TRP A 284 6.92 -25.93 14.06
CA TRP A 284 6.18 -24.97 13.26
C TRP A 284 6.07 -25.47 11.81
N LEU A 285 7.18 -25.89 11.20
CA LEU A 285 7.18 -26.43 9.84
C LEU A 285 6.30 -27.68 9.70
N THR A 286 6.39 -28.63 10.63
CA THR A 286 5.63 -29.90 10.56
C THR A 286 4.14 -29.65 10.39
N LYS A 287 3.58 -28.74 11.21
CA LYS A 287 2.16 -28.36 11.13
C LYS A 287 1.78 -27.76 9.77
N ARG A 288 2.68 -26.99 9.15
CA ARG A 288 2.42 -26.30 7.87
C ARG A 288 2.48 -27.28 6.70
N LEU A 289 3.37 -28.27 6.78
CA LEU A 289 3.37 -29.38 5.83
C LEU A 289 2.12 -30.25 5.95
N GLU A 290 1.53 -30.41 7.14
CA GLU A 290 0.21 -31.05 7.29
C GLU A 290 -0.88 -30.23 6.61
N PHE A 291 -0.89 -28.91 6.81
CA PHE A 291 -1.87 -28.02 6.19
C PHE A 291 -1.77 -28.01 4.66
N LEU A 292 -0.55 -28.06 4.12
CA LEU A 292 -0.31 -28.20 2.69
C LEU A 292 -0.82 -29.55 2.14
N ARG A 293 -0.74 -30.64 2.92
CA ARG A 293 -1.30 -31.94 2.51
C ARG A 293 -2.82 -31.95 2.50
N GLU A 294 -3.44 -31.09 3.29
CA GLU A 294 -4.89 -30.86 3.33
C GLU A 294 -5.36 -29.89 2.23
N ASN A 295 -4.46 -29.46 1.32
CA ASN A 295 -4.82 -28.49 0.29
C ASN A 295 -5.96 -29.02 -0.60
N ILE A 296 -6.99 -28.19 -0.76
CA ILE A 296 -8.23 -28.56 -1.44
C ILE A 296 -8.04 -28.83 -2.94
N HIS A 297 -6.91 -28.45 -3.54
CA HIS A 297 -6.59 -28.62 -4.96
C HIS A 297 -5.86 -29.95 -5.26
N LEU A 298 -5.51 -30.75 -4.24
CA LEU A 298 -4.86 -32.07 -4.39
C LEU A 298 -5.86 -33.23 -4.60
N SER A 299 -7.09 -32.93 -5.03
CA SER A 299 -8.11 -33.93 -5.33
C SER A 299 -8.58 -33.79 -6.78
N THR A 300 -8.51 -34.88 -7.54
CA THR A 300 -9.05 -34.98 -8.91
C THR A 300 -10.57 -35.09 -8.93
N LEU A 301 -11.20 -35.42 -7.79
CA LEU A 301 -12.65 -35.37 -7.63
C LEU A 301 -13.07 -33.90 -7.55
N ASN A 302 -13.88 -33.46 -8.52
CA ASN A 302 -14.48 -32.11 -8.70
C ASN A 302 -13.85 -31.18 -9.75
N GLY A 303 -13.10 -31.69 -10.74
CA GLY A 303 -12.66 -30.87 -11.88
C GLY A 303 -11.65 -29.77 -11.53
N LYS A 304 -10.98 -29.89 -10.38
CA LYS A 304 -9.91 -28.98 -9.97
C LYS A 304 -8.63 -29.23 -10.77
N LYS A 305 -7.88 -28.16 -11.05
CA LYS A 305 -6.72 -28.15 -11.95
C LYS A 305 -5.40 -28.64 -11.32
N GLY A 306 -5.42 -29.13 -10.08
CA GLY A 306 -4.22 -29.44 -9.30
C GLY A 306 -3.66 -28.23 -8.54
N LEU A 307 -2.68 -28.48 -7.67
CA LEU A 307 -1.91 -27.48 -6.93
C LEU A 307 -0.68 -27.07 -7.73
N ASN A 308 -0.57 -25.79 -8.05
CA ASN A 308 0.55 -25.22 -8.79
C ASN A 308 1.69 -24.82 -7.85
N LEU A 309 2.90 -25.25 -8.15
CA LEU A 309 4.09 -24.90 -7.39
C LEU A 309 5.09 -24.20 -8.31
N TYR A 310 5.50 -23.01 -7.91
CA TYR A 310 6.49 -22.23 -8.66
C TYR A 310 7.88 -22.45 -8.07
N SER A 311 8.88 -22.60 -8.94
CA SER A 311 10.29 -22.68 -8.54
C SER A 311 11.15 -21.80 -9.42
N ARG A 312 12.16 -21.15 -8.83
CA ARG A 312 13.13 -20.36 -9.58
C ARG A 312 14.38 -21.20 -9.82
N GLN A 313 14.77 -21.36 -11.07
CA GLN A 313 15.99 -22.11 -11.43
C GLN A 313 16.86 -21.27 -12.37
N TYR A 314 18.16 -21.26 -12.12
CA TYR A 314 19.12 -20.60 -13.00
C TYR A 314 19.42 -21.48 -14.21
N ILE A 315 19.05 -21.01 -15.41
CA ILE A 315 19.38 -21.71 -16.66
C ILE A 315 20.69 -21.13 -17.21
N LYS A 316 21.74 -21.95 -17.20
CA LYS A 316 23.09 -21.55 -17.63
C LYS A 316 23.12 -21.00 -19.06
N ASP A 317 22.36 -21.61 -19.98
CA ASP A 317 22.33 -21.25 -21.39
C ASP A 317 21.78 -19.83 -21.62
N TYR A 318 20.81 -19.42 -20.80
CA TYR A 318 20.21 -18.08 -20.87
C TYR A 318 20.83 -17.08 -19.90
N LYS A 319 21.76 -17.53 -19.04
CA LYS A 319 22.34 -16.75 -17.94
C LYS A 319 21.29 -16.01 -17.11
N ALA A 320 20.14 -16.63 -16.92
CA ALA A 320 18.97 -16.02 -16.30
C ALA A 320 18.28 -17.00 -15.35
N ASN A 321 17.69 -16.44 -14.31
CA ASN A 321 16.74 -17.16 -13.47
C ASN A 321 15.39 -17.25 -14.21
N VAL A 322 14.86 -18.45 -14.34
CA VAL A 322 13.57 -18.71 -15.00
C VAL A 322 12.62 -19.36 -14.02
N TRP A 323 11.35 -19.01 -14.13
CA TRP A 323 10.26 -19.56 -13.35
C TRP A 323 9.76 -20.85 -13.97
N PHE A 324 9.71 -21.90 -13.16
CA PHE A 324 9.18 -23.21 -13.53
C PHE A 324 7.91 -23.48 -12.74
N LEU A 325 6.88 -23.93 -13.45
CA LEU A 325 5.62 -24.37 -12.87
C LEU A 325 5.58 -25.89 -12.83
N LYS A 326 5.27 -26.46 -11.66
CA LYS A 326 4.93 -27.88 -11.47
C LYS A 326 3.53 -27.98 -10.90
N THR A 327 2.65 -28.72 -11.57
CA THR A 327 1.29 -28.98 -11.07
C THR A 327 1.25 -30.35 -10.41
N LEU A 328 0.76 -30.40 -9.18
CA LEU A 328 0.57 -31.63 -8.41
C LEU A 328 -0.91 -31.96 -8.31
N ILE A 329 -1.29 -33.21 -8.57
CA ILE A 329 -2.71 -33.60 -8.63
C ILE A 329 -3.16 -34.45 -7.45
N ASN A 330 -2.25 -34.91 -6.60
CA ASN A 330 -2.56 -35.75 -5.44
C ASN A 330 -1.50 -35.63 -4.31
N THR A 331 -1.86 -36.11 -3.12
CA THR A 331 -0.99 -36.07 -1.94
C THR A 331 0.30 -36.90 -2.09
N MET A 332 0.32 -37.94 -2.94
CA MET A 332 1.53 -38.75 -3.17
C MET A 332 2.59 -37.94 -3.91
N GLU A 333 2.20 -37.24 -4.97
CA GLU A 333 3.06 -36.31 -5.70
C GLU A 333 3.55 -35.16 -4.82
N LEU A 334 2.67 -34.63 -3.96
CA LEU A 334 3.05 -33.64 -2.96
C LEU A 334 4.11 -34.17 -2.00
N ASN A 335 3.93 -35.35 -1.43
CA ASN A 335 4.91 -35.90 -0.49
C ASN A 335 6.27 -36.15 -1.14
N ALA A 336 6.28 -36.63 -2.40
CA ALA A 336 7.53 -36.75 -3.17
C ALA A 336 8.20 -35.38 -3.34
N TRP A 337 7.44 -34.36 -3.75
CA TRP A 337 7.96 -33.01 -3.92
C TRP A 337 8.46 -32.38 -2.61
N ILE A 338 7.74 -32.54 -1.49
CA ILE A 338 8.16 -32.06 -0.17
C ILE A 338 9.52 -32.64 0.20
N ASN A 339 9.70 -33.95 0.01
CA ASN A 339 10.97 -34.63 0.33
C ASN A 339 12.12 -34.16 -0.57
N GLU A 340 11.85 -33.91 -1.85
CA GLU A 340 12.86 -33.51 -2.83
C GLU A 340 13.27 -32.03 -2.73
N THR A 341 12.36 -31.18 -2.26
CA THR A 341 12.50 -29.71 -2.35
C THR A 341 12.63 -29.05 -0.97
N ILE A 342 11.80 -29.44 -0.01
CA ILE A 342 11.75 -28.78 1.30
C ILE A 342 12.64 -29.49 2.32
N LEU A 343 12.59 -30.82 2.36
CA LEU A 343 13.27 -31.64 3.37
C LEU A 343 14.62 -32.21 2.91
N LYS A 344 15.16 -31.63 1.84
CA LYS A 344 16.47 -31.97 1.29
C LYS A 344 17.53 -31.05 1.86
#